data_AF-A0A350W7L3-F1
#
_entry.id   AF-A0A350W7L3-F1
#
_cell.length_a   1.000
_cell.length_b   1.000
_cell.length_c   1.000
_cell.angle_alpha   90.00
_cell.angle_beta   90.00
_cell.angle_gamma   90.00
#
_symmetry.space_group_name_H-M   'P 1'
#
loop_
_entity.id
_entity.type
_entity.pdbx_description
1 polymer ?
#
loop_
_entity_poly.entity_id
_entity_poly.type
_entity_poly.pdbx_seq_one_letter_code
_entity_poly.pdbx_strand_id
1 'polypeptide(L)'
;MKVEINYPKLKKEVNKFLIFRKIMLIIFLISIITCTIINLSLGGKKWMFYVLGGEIIFYFAILNKPLIDNTLIKRITIVVMIVCAYLYMIDIIEETSFSYFVINIILFSIIIFQLIIFLSEFKLQRKKFIPLFFTAIGAIIFCILALTKVVELNWPIIVLGGVGVLSLIILLVFYHKRVIKDLTKYFSIK
;
A
#
# COMPACT_ATOMS: atom_id res chain seq x y z
N MET A 1 -18.11 -27.54 -28.92
CA MET A 1 -18.03 -27.25 -27.47
C MET A 1 -18.63 -25.87 -27.23
N LYS A 2 -19.76 -25.76 -26.52
CA LYS A 2 -20.26 -24.46 -26.04
C LYS A 2 -19.46 -24.09 -24.80
N VAL A 3 -18.68 -23.02 -24.86
CA VAL A 3 -18.00 -22.48 -23.69
C VAL A 3 -19.06 -21.86 -22.79
N GLU A 4 -19.44 -22.57 -21.73
CA GLU A 4 -20.30 -22.00 -20.69
C GLU A 4 -19.49 -20.94 -19.95
N ILE A 5 -19.79 -19.67 -20.23
CA ILE A 5 -19.22 -18.52 -19.54
C ILE A 5 -19.76 -18.55 -18.11
N ASN A 6 -19.05 -19.22 -17.20
CA ASN A 6 -19.43 -19.39 -15.79
C ASN A 6 -19.11 -18.14 -14.93
N TYR A 7 -18.97 -16.98 -15.57
CA TYR A 7 -18.69 -15.73 -14.87
C TYR A 7 -20.01 -15.04 -14.48
N PRO A 8 -20.07 -14.47 -13.27
CA PRO A 8 -21.25 -13.74 -12.83
C PRO A 8 -21.50 -12.54 -13.76
N LYS A 9 -22.77 -12.35 -14.16
CA LYS A 9 -23.18 -11.21 -14.99
C LYS A 9 -22.84 -9.89 -14.25
N LEU A 10 -22.13 -8.99 -14.93
CA LEU A 10 -21.77 -7.67 -14.40
C LEU A 10 -23.03 -6.87 -14.03
N LYS A 11 -23.12 -6.43 -12.77
CA LYS A 11 -24.23 -5.59 -12.28
C LYS A 11 -24.15 -4.18 -12.90
N LYS A 12 -25.29 -3.56 -13.26
CA LYS A 12 -25.37 -2.23 -13.89
C LYS A 12 -24.65 -1.12 -13.11
N GLU A 13 -24.60 -1.20 -11.78
CA GLU A 13 -23.87 -0.24 -10.92
C GLU A 13 -22.36 -0.24 -11.16
N VAL A 14 -21.77 -1.40 -11.42
CA VAL A 14 -20.35 -1.54 -11.78
C VAL A 14 -20.08 -0.77 -13.08
N ASN A 15 -21.03 -0.75 -14.01
CA ASN A 15 -20.88 -0.05 -15.28
C ASN A 15 -20.87 1.48 -15.12
N LYS A 16 -21.69 2.04 -14.22
CA LYS A 16 -21.68 3.49 -13.91
C LYS A 16 -20.36 3.92 -13.28
N PHE A 17 -19.84 3.15 -12.32
CA PHE A 17 -18.55 3.44 -11.69
C PHE A 17 -17.38 3.32 -12.68
N LEU A 18 -17.43 2.35 -13.60
CA LEU A 18 -16.43 2.22 -14.66
C LEU A 18 -16.42 3.43 -15.61
N ILE A 19 -17.59 3.98 -15.97
CA ILE A 19 -17.70 5.19 -16.78
C ILE A 19 -17.13 6.39 -16.00
N PHE A 20 -17.54 6.58 -14.75
CA PHE A 20 -16.99 7.64 -13.88
C PHE A 20 -15.46 7.55 -13.78
N ARG A 21 -14.92 6.34 -13.56
CA ARG A 21 -13.48 6.11 -13.52
C ARG A 21 -12.79 6.50 -14.83
N LYS A 22 -13.38 6.19 -15.99
CA LYS A 22 -12.84 6.61 -17.29
C LYS A 22 -12.81 8.13 -17.44
N ILE A 23 -13.88 8.82 -17.05
CA ILE A 23 -13.95 10.28 -17.10
C ILE A 23 -12.87 10.90 -16.21
N MET A 24 -12.72 10.42 -14.98
CA MET A 24 -11.67 10.90 -14.07
C MET A 24 -10.26 10.68 -14.61
N LEU A 25 -10.00 9.54 -15.28
CA LEU A 25 -8.70 9.28 -15.91
C LEU A 25 -8.41 10.24 -17.07
N ILE A 26 -9.43 10.65 -17.83
CA ILE A 26 -9.28 11.67 -18.87
C ILE A 26 -8.94 13.03 -18.24
N ILE A 27 -9.60 13.39 -17.14
CA ILE A 27 -9.32 14.63 -16.39
C ILE A 27 -7.87 14.63 -15.88
N PHE A 28 -7.40 13.50 -15.33
CA PHE A 28 -6.01 13.36 -14.87
C PHE A 28 -5.02 13.51 -16.03
N LEU A 29 -5.27 12.88 -17.18
CA LEU A 29 -4.42 13.05 -18.36
C LEU A 29 -4.32 14.52 -18.81
N ILE A 30 -5.45 15.24 -18.85
CA ILE A 30 -5.46 16.66 -19.19
C ILE A 30 -4.67 17.47 -18.16
N SER A 31 -4.88 17.22 -16.87
CA SER A 31 -4.17 17.87 -15.76
C SER A 31 -2.66 17.66 -15.81
N ILE A 32 -2.20 16.45 -16.12
CA ILE A 32 -0.77 16.15 -16.30
C ILE A 32 -0.18 16.96 -17.45
N ILE A 33 -0.87 16.99 -18.59
CA ILE A 33 -0.41 17.73 -19.78
C ILE A 33 -0.32 19.23 -19.47
N THR A 34 -1.37 19.82 -18.89
CA THR A 34 -1.39 21.25 -18.57
C THR A 34 -0.33 21.61 -17.53
N CYS A 35 -0.20 20.82 -16.46
CA CYS A 35 0.83 21.05 -15.44
C CYS A 35 2.25 20.94 -16.02
N THR A 36 2.49 19.99 -16.92
CA THR A 36 3.78 19.84 -17.59
C THR A 36 4.12 21.07 -18.45
N ILE A 37 3.17 21.52 -19.28
CA ILE A 37 3.36 22.70 -20.13
C ILE A 37 3.64 23.94 -19.29
N ILE A 38 2.80 24.21 -18.29
CA ILE A 38 2.93 25.40 -17.44
C ILE A 38 4.27 25.36 -16.67
N ASN A 39 4.65 24.21 -16.13
CA ASN A 39 5.90 24.05 -15.39
C ASN A 39 7.14 24.25 -16.28
N LEU A 40 7.10 23.82 -17.54
CA LEU A 40 8.16 24.08 -18.52
C LEU A 40 8.21 25.54 -18.95
N SER A 41 7.05 26.19 -19.11
CA SER A 41 6.98 27.59 -19.55
C SER A 41 7.38 28.60 -18.47
N LEU A 42 7.05 28.35 -17.20
CA LEU A 42 7.30 29.29 -16.11
C LEU A 42 8.71 29.14 -15.50
N GLY A 43 9.41 28.03 -15.73
CA GLY A 43 10.78 27.82 -15.26
C GLY A 43 10.92 28.03 -13.74
N GLY A 44 10.57 27.02 -12.93
CA GLY A 44 10.62 27.13 -11.47
C GLY A 44 10.68 25.79 -10.75
N LYS A 45 10.33 25.77 -9.45
CA LYS A 45 10.18 24.53 -8.67
C LYS A 45 9.24 23.57 -9.39
N LYS A 46 9.56 22.28 -9.40
CA LYS A 46 8.86 21.25 -10.19
C LYS A 46 7.53 20.83 -9.58
N TRP A 47 6.61 21.78 -9.42
CA TRP A 47 5.32 21.60 -8.76
C TRP A 47 4.40 20.60 -9.46
N MET A 48 4.67 20.33 -10.74
CA MET A 48 4.08 19.21 -11.50
C MET A 48 4.16 17.87 -10.74
N PHE A 49 5.25 17.61 -10.00
CA PHE A 49 5.37 16.38 -9.20
C PHE A 49 4.42 16.35 -7.99
N TYR A 50 4.05 17.53 -7.47
CA TYR A 50 3.02 17.62 -6.42
C TYR A 50 1.66 17.18 -6.94
N VAL A 51 1.30 17.65 -8.13
CA VAL A 51 0.05 17.30 -8.80
C VAL A 51 0.02 15.82 -9.17
N LEU A 52 1.08 15.30 -9.81
CA LEU A 52 1.19 13.89 -10.20
C LEU A 52 1.05 12.94 -9.02
N GLY A 53 1.71 13.22 -7.91
CA GLY A 53 1.60 12.39 -6.71
C GLY A 53 0.21 12.40 -6.11
N GLY A 54 -0.42 13.58 -6.04
CA GLY A 54 -1.81 13.71 -5.58
C GLY A 54 -2.78 12.89 -6.43
N GLU A 55 -2.66 12.94 -7.75
CA GLU A 55 -3.49 12.16 -8.68
C GLU A 55 -3.28 10.65 -8.52
N ILE A 56 -2.03 10.19 -8.38
CA ILE A 56 -1.71 8.78 -8.16
C ILE A 56 -2.32 8.30 -6.83
N ILE A 57 -2.12 9.05 -5.74
CA ILE A 57 -2.69 8.71 -4.43
C ILE A 57 -4.22 8.66 -4.53
N PHE A 58 -4.85 9.66 -5.15
CA PHE A 58 -6.30 9.70 -5.33
C PHE A 58 -6.79 8.50 -6.14
N TYR A 59 -6.08 8.14 -7.22
CA TYR A 59 -6.43 6.99 -8.05
C TYR A 59 -6.45 5.71 -7.22
N PHE A 60 -5.38 5.40 -6.49
CA PHE A 60 -5.32 4.18 -5.69
C PHE A 60 -6.23 4.21 -4.47
N ALA A 61 -6.41 5.38 -3.86
CA ALA A 61 -7.27 5.54 -2.70
C ALA A 61 -8.74 5.39 -3.06
N ILE A 62 -9.23 5.98 -4.15
CA ILE A 62 -10.67 6.14 -4.42
C ILE A 62 -11.12 5.37 -5.67
N LEU A 63 -10.37 5.48 -6.77
CA LEU A 63 -10.79 4.97 -8.08
C LEU A 63 -10.43 3.49 -8.29
N ASN A 64 -9.33 3.04 -7.71
CA ASN A 64 -8.87 1.66 -7.82
C ASN A 64 -9.60 0.78 -6.80
N LYS A 65 -10.73 0.23 -7.22
CA LYS A 65 -11.46 -0.80 -6.48
C LYS A 65 -11.31 -2.13 -7.23
N PRO A 66 -10.31 -2.96 -6.86
CA PRO A 66 -10.18 -4.27 -7.49
C PRO A 66 -11.45 -5.11 -7.26
N LEU A 67 -11.85 -5.91 -8.25
CA LEU A 67 -13.04 -6.77 -8.12
C LEU A 67 -12.77 -8.02 -7.28
N ILE A 68 -11.50 -8.41 -7.20
CA ILE A 68 -11.00 -9.60 -6.50
C ILE A 68 -10.08 -9.13 -5.37
N ASP A 69 -10.25 -9.67 -4.16
CA ASP A 69 -9.45 -9.34 -2.96
C ASP A 69 -9.42 -7.88 -2.51
N ASN A 70 -10.52 -7.14 -2.71
CA ASN A 70 -10.67 -5.77 -2.20
C ASN A 70 -11.01 -5.76 -0.70
N THR A 71 -9.97 -5.92 0.11
CA THR A 71 -10.07 -5.83 1.57
C THR A 71 -9.63 -4.46 2.03
N LEU A 72 -10.22 -3.96 3.12
CA LEU A 72 -9.80 -2.68 3.71
C LEU A 72 -8.31 -2.70 4.07
N ILE A 73 -7.81 -3.80 4.66
CA ILE A 73 -6.39 -4.00 4.94
C ILE A 73 -5.55 -3.82 3.67
N LYS A 74 -5.81 -4.58 2.60
CA LYS A 74 -5.02 -4.52 1.36
C LYS A 74 -5.07 -3.12 0.73
N ARG A 75 -6.25 -2.50 0.68
CA ARG A 75 -6.43 -1.16 0.09
C ARG A 75 -5.63 -0.10 0.86
N ILE A 76 -5.75 -0.08 2.18
CA ILE A 76 -5.01 0.88 3.02
C ILE A 76 -3.50 0.62 2.93
N THR A 77 -3.09 -0.64 2.88
CA THR A 77 -1.67 -1.01 2.67
C THR A 77 -1.13 -0.43 1.37
N ILE A 78 -1.83 -0.64 0.26
CA ILE A 78 -1.39 -0.13 -1.05
C ILE A 78 -1.31 1.40 -1.04
N VAL A 79 -2.33 2.08 -0.50
CA VAL A 79 -2.36 3.55 -0.44
C VAL A 79 -1.20 4.09 0.40
N VAL A 80 -0.95 3.52 1.58
CA VAL A 80 0.15 3.97 2.44
C VAL A 80 1.51 3.69 1.83
N MET A 81 1.69 2.54 1.16
CA MET A 81 2.95 2.25 0.44
C MET A 81 3.21 3.27 -0.67
N ILE A 82 2.17 3.68 -1.40
CA ILE A 82 2.27 4.72 -2.43
C ILE A 82 2.59 6.07 -1.80
N VAL A 83 1.95 6.44 -0.70
CA VAL A 83 2.24 7.68 0.04
C VAL A 83 3.70 7.69 0.52
N CYS A 84 4.21 6.58 1.06
CA CYS A 84 5.59 6.48 1.50
C CYS A 84 6.57 6.61 0.33
N ALA A 85 6.32 5.91 -0.78
CA ALA A 85 7.14 6.02 -1.99
C ALA A 85 7.13 7.45 -2.56
N TYR A 86 5.98 8.10 -2.49
CA TYR A 86 5.82 9.47 -2.95
C TYR A 86 6.54 10.49 -2.06
N LEU A 87 6.45 10.36 -0.73
CA LEU A 87 7.20 11.19 0.20
C LEU A 87 8.71 11.05 -0.01
N TYR A 88 9.18 9.83 -0.23
CA TYR A 88 10.58 9.57 -0.56
C TYR A 88 11.01 10.23 -1.89
N MET A 89 10.15 10.18 -2.92
CA MET A 89 10.40 10.84 -4.19
C MET A 89 10.49 12.37 -4.03
N ILE A 90 9.59 13.00 -3.28
CA ILE A 90 9.64 14.44 -3.00
C ILE A 90 10.95 14.80 -2.30
N ASP A 91 11.35 14.00 -1.31
CA ASP A 91 12.55 14.29 -0.51
C ASP A 91 13.83 14.26 -1.35
N ILE A 92 13.90 13.37 -2.35
CA ILE A 92 15.00 13.36 -3.33
C ILE A 92 14.97 14.62 -4.20
N ILE A 93 13.79 15.11 -4.57
CA ILE A 93 13.63 16.28 -5.45
C ILE A 93 13.96 17.59 -4.73
N GLU A 94 13.58 17.71 -3.45
CA GLU A 94 13.76 18.91 -2.65
C GLU A 94 14.99 18.86 -1.73
N GLU A 95 15.70 17.72 -1.66
CA GLU A 95 16.92 17.50 -0.87
C GLU A 95 16.75 17.76 0.65
N THR A 96 15.59 17.39 1.21
CA THR A 96 15.22 17.79 2.58
C THR A 96 15.52 16.75 3.68
N SER A 97 15.89 15.52 3.33
CA SER A 97 16.16 14.37 4.24
C SER A 97 15.04 14.02 5.25
N PHE A 98 13.89 14.67 5.16
CA PHE A 98 12.81 14.61 6.15
C PHE A 98 11.98 13.33 6.03
N SER A 99 11.88 12.78 4.82
CA SER A 99 11.01 11.62 4.55
C SER A 99 11.47 10.39 5.33
N TYR A 100 12.78 10.26 5.59
CA TYR A 100 13.34 9.14 6.31
C TYR A 100 12.70 8.97 7.70
N PHE A 101 12.53 10.05 8.44
CA PHE A 101 11.91 10.00 9.76
C PHE A 101 10.40 9.74 9.68
N VAL A 102 9.70 10.45 8.79
CA VAL A 102 8.23 10.40 8.68
C VAL A 102 7.72 9.08 8.11
N ILE A 103 8.40 8.52 7.11
CA ILE A 103 8.02 7.24 6.51
C ILE A 103 7.99 6.15 7.57
N ASN A 104 8.99 6.11 8.45
CA ASN A 104 9.03 5.12 9.53
C ASN A 104 7.84 5.27 10.49
N ILE A 105 7.42 6.50 10.80
CA ILE A 105 6.23 6.78 11.61
C ILE A 105 4.97 6.24 10.96
N ILE A 106 4.80 6.54 9.68
CA ILE A 106 3.65 6.08 8.89
C ILE A 106 3.62 4.55 8.83
N LEU A 107 4.78 3.92 8.59
CA LEU A 107 4.90 2.46 8.46
C LEU A 107 4.54 1.71 9.75
N PHE A 108 5.01 2.14 10.93
CA PHE A 108 4.62 1.43 12.15
C PHE A 108 3.13 1.67 12.47
N SER A 109 2.62 2.88 12.18
CA SER A 109 1.22 3.24 12.42
C SER A 109 0.26 2.38 11.60
N ILE A 110 0.61 2.09 10.33
CA ILE A 110 -0.21 1.19 9.52
C ILE A 110 -0.19 -0.25 10.05
N ILE A 111 0.94 -0.76 10.56
CA ILE A 111 0.97 -2.13 11.11
C ILE A 111 0.06 -2.23 12.34
N ILE A 112 0.09 -1.23 13.23
CA ILE A 112 -0.84 -1.16 14.37
C ILE A 112 -2.29 -1.16 13.88
N PHE A 113 -2.61 -0.33 12.89
CA PHE A 113 -3.96 -0.24 12.35
C PHE A 113 -4.43 -1.55 11.67
N GLN A 114 -3.56 -2.18 10.89
CA GLN A 114 -3.81 -3.48 10.27
C GLN A 114 -4.05 -4.56 11.34
N LEU A 115 -3.28 -4.55 12.43
CA LEU A 115 -3.41 -5.49 13.54
C LEU A 115 -4.76 -5.31 14.25
N ILE A 116 -5.18 -4.07 14.52
CA ILE A 116 -6.49 -3.77 15.13
C ILE A 116 -7.63 -4.28 14.26
N ILE A 117 -7.60 -3.99 12.96
CA ILE A 117 -8.64 -4.46 12.02
C ILE A 117 -8.65 -5.99 11.95
N PHE A 118 -7.47 -6.61 11.90
CA PHE A 118 -7.32 -8.06 11.84
C PHE A 118 -7.90 -8.76 13.08
N LEU A 119 -7.69 -8.18 14.26
CA LEU A 119 -8.24 -8.69 15.52
C LEU A 119 -9.75 -8.43 15.65
N SER A 120 -10.24 -7.27 15.21
CA SER A 120 -11.66 -6.90 15.28
C SER A 120 -12.56 -7.80 14.41
N GLU A 121 -12.14 -8.11 13.18
CA GLU A 121 -12.89 -8.96 12.25
C GLU A 121 -12.30 -10.38 12.12
N PHE A 122 -11.89 -10.97 13.25
CA PHE A 122 -11.15 -12.23 13.33
C PHE A 122 -11.77 -13.40 12.54
N LYS A 123 -13.11 -13.48 12.44
CA LYS A 123 -13.80 -14.54 11.69
C LYS A 123 -13.77 -14.31 10.17
N LEU A 124 -13.83 -13.06 9.71
CA LEU A 124 -13.94 -12.70 8.29
C LEU A 124 -12.58 -12.53 7.60
N GLN A 125 -11.58 -12.08 8.36
CA GLN A 125 -10.25 -11.73 7.84
C GLN A 125 -9.23 -12.87 7.91
N ARG A 126 -9.68 -14.03 8.40
CA ARG A 126 -8.89 -15.27 8.55
C ARG A 126 -8.22 -15.78 7.26
N LYS A 127 -8.68 -15.34 6.09
CA LYS A 127 -8.12 -15.68 4.76
C LYS A 127 -7.25 -14.56 4.15
N LYS A 128 -7.07 -13.44 4.86
CA LYS A 128 -6.60 -12.16 4.32
C LYS A 128 -5.43 -11.59 5.12
N PHE A 129 -4.63 -12.47 5.76
CA PHE A 129 -3.49 -12.10 6.62
C PHE A 129 -2.23 -11.69 5.84
N ILE A 130 -2.17 -12.01 4.54
CA ILE A 130 -0.99 -11.83 3.69
C ILE A 130 -0.42 -10.39 3.72
N PRO A 131 -1.23 -9.32 3.59
CA PRO A 131 -0.68 -7.96 3.63
C PRO A 131 0.00 -7.63 4.96
N LEU A 132 -0.62 -8.01 6.09
CA LEU A 132 -0.05 -7.81 7.43
C LEU A 132 1.25 -8.62 7.62
N PHE A 133 1.30 -9.83 7.10
CA PHE A 133 2.49 -10.68 7.18
C PHE A 133 3.68 -10.07 6.41
N PHE A 134 3.47 -9.60 5.18
CA PHE A 134 4.53 -8.99 4.39
C PHE A 134 5.00 -7.64 4.96
N THR A 135 4.08 -6.79 5.45
CA THR A 135 4.46 -5.53 6.09
C THR A 135 5.24 -5.77 7.38
N ALA A 136 4.87 -6.79 8.17
CA ALA A 136 5.59 -7.17 9.38
C ALA A 136 7.01 -7.71 9.09
N ILE A 137 7.17 -8.57 8.10
CA ILE A 137 8.50 -9.05 7.68
C ILE A 137 9.36 -7.90 7.18
N GLY A 138 8.81 -7.04 6.32
CA GLY A 138 9.52 -5.87 5.82
C GLY A 138 10.01 -4.96 6.95
N ALA A 139 9.17 -4.72 7.96
CA ALA A 139 9.52 -3.95 9.16
C ALA A 139 10.69 -4.57 9.94
N ILE A 140 10.70 -5.89 10.12
CA ILE A 140 11.77 -6.59 10.84
C ILE A 140 13.08 -6.52 10.06
N ILE A 141 13.05 -6.79 8.75
CA ILE A 141 14.23 -6.69 7.89
C ILE A 141 14.81 -5.28 7.95
N PHE A 142 13.96 -4.26 7.86
CA PHE A 142 14.40 -2.87 7.90
C PHE A 142 15.02 -2.50 9.27
N CYS A 143 14.44 -2.99 10.37
CA CYS A 143 15.01 -2.80 11.70
C CYS A 143 16.37 -3.50 11.84
N ILE A 144 16.52 -4.72 11.32
CA ILE A 144 17.81 -5.44 11.33
C ILE A 144 18.88 -4.65 10.55
N LEU A 145 18.53 -4.09 9.38
CA LEU A 145 19.45 -3.27 8.59
C LEU A 145 19.90 -2.00 9.34
N ALA A 146 19.02 -1.38 10.12
CA ALA A 146 19.39 -0.24 10.97
C ALA A 146 20.31 -0.66 12.13
N LEU A 147 20.06 -1.83 12.73
CA LEU A 147 20.91 -2.37 13.81
C LEU A 147 22.31 -2.77 13.33
N THR A 148 22.45 -3.24 12.08
CA THR A 148 23.75 -3.53 11.46
C THR A 148 24.48 -2.28 10.95
N LYS A 149 23.96 -1.08 11.25
CA LYS A 149 24.48 0.23 10.81
C LYS A 149 24.52 0.42 9.29
N VAL A 150 23.73 -0.35 8.54
CA VAL A 150 23.53 -0.11 7.09
C VAL A 150 22.67 1.13 6.87
N VAL A 151 21.81 1.46 7.83
CA VAL A 151 20.96 2.65 7.81
C VAL A 151 21.01 3.34 9.18
N GLU A 152 20.79 4.65 9.21
CA GLU A 152 20.80 5.43 10.46
C GLU A 152 19.72 4.95 11.43
N LEU A 153 20.11 4.63 12.67
CA LEU A 153 19.18 4.15 13.66
C LEU A 153 18.38 5.30 14.26
N ASN A 154 17.09 5.33 13.97
CA ASN A 154 16.13 6.24 14.59
C ASN A 154 15.14 5.48 15.48
N TRP A 155 14.63 6.13 16.53
CA TRP A 155 13.64 5.51 17.42
C TRP A 155 12.38 4.97 16.71
N PRO A 156 11.85 5.57 15.61
CA PRO A 156 10.70 5.01 14.91
C PRO A 156 11.00 3.65 14.29
N ILE A 157 12.26 3.38 13.94
CA ILE A 157 12.68 2.09 13.36
C ILE A 157 12.67 1.00 14.42
N ILE A 158 13.09 1.33 15.65
CA ILE A 158 13.02 0.41 16.79
C ILE A 158 11.55 0.04 17.07
N VAL A 159 10.66 1.04 17.07
CA VAL A 159 9.22 0.82 17.24
C VAL A 159 8.64 -0.01 16.08
N LEU A 160 9.02 0.32 14.85
CA LEU A 160 8.60 -0.42 13.65
C LEU A 160 8.98 -1.90 13.74
N GLY A 161 10.23 -2.20 14.11
CA GLY A 161 10.68 -3.57 14.31
C GLY A 161 9.94 -4.28 15.46
N GLY A 162 9.75 -3.61 16.59
CA GLY A 162 9.03 -4.16 17.75
C GLY A 162 7.57 -4.50 17.42
N VAL A 163 6.86 -3.59 16.77
CA VAL A 163 5.48 -3.80 16.30
C VAL A 163 5.43 -4.92 15.25
N GLY A 164 6.43 -4.98 14.35
CA GLY A 164 6.59 -6.07 13.38
C GLY A 164 6.70 -7.43 14.05
N VAL A 165 7.59 -7.58 15.03
CA VAL A 165 7.76 -8.83 15.81
C VAL A 165 6.48 -9.20 16.54
N LEU A 166 5.86 -8.25 17.24
CA LEU A 166 4.60 -8.46 17.97
C LEU A 166 3.49 -8.95 17.03
N SER A 167 3.36 -8.36 15.84
CA SER A 167 2.36 -8.76 14.86
C SER A 167 2.60 -10.19 14.34
N LEU A 168 3.85 -10.60 14.13
CA LEU A 168 4.18 -11.98 13.74
C LEU A 168 3.89 -12.98 14.86
N ILE A 169 4.21 -12.65 16.11
CA ILE A 169 3.91 -13.52 17.26
C ILE A 169 2.39 -13.76 17.35
N ILE A 170 1.59 -12.70 17.23
CA ILE A 170 0.13 -12.81 17.24
C ILE A 170 -0.35 -13.69 16.08
N LEU A 171 0.17 -13.47 14.86
CA LEU A 171 -0.17 -14.32 13.71
C LEU A 171 0.18 -15.79 13.93
N LEU A 172 1.35 -16.10 14.50
CA LEU A 172 1.77 -17.47 14.76
C LEU A 172 0.92 -18.12 15.86
N VAL A 173 0.71 -17.45 16.99
CA VAL A 173 -0.08 -17.98 18.12
C VAL A 173 -1.51 -18.32 17.69
N PHE A 174 -2.17 -17.40 16.98
CA PHE A 174 -3.56 -17.62 16.57
C PHE A 174 -3.73 -18.47 15.29
N TYR A 175 -2.71 -18.54 14.43
CA TYR A 175 -2.86 -19.12 13.09
C TYR A 175 -1.77 -20.09 12.61
N HIS A 176 -0.88 -20.62 13.47
CA HIS A 176 0.26 -21.46 13.04
C HIS A 176 -0.08 -22.52 11.97
N LYS A 177 -1.09 -23.38 12.19
CA LYS A 177 -1.44 -24.47 11.24
C LYS A 177 -1.84 -23.96 9.87
N ARG A 178 -2.49 -22.79 9.80
CA ARG A 178 -3.02 -22.24 8.55
C ARG A 178 -2.01 -21.33 7.87
N VAL A 179 -1.24 -20.56 8.63
CA VAL A 179 -0.09 -19.81 8.11
C VAL A 179 0.86 -20.76 7.40
N ILE A 180 1.21 -21.90 8.02
CA ILE A 180 2.06 -22.92 7.39
C ILE A 180 1.41 -23.49 6.13
N LYS A 181 0.10 -23.79 6.15
CA LYS A 181 -0.62 -24.31 4.97
C LYS A 181 -0.71 -23.31 3.81
N ASP A 182 -0.96 -22.04 4.09
CA ASP A 182 -1.08 -21.02 3.04
C ASP A 182 0.29 -20.59 2.53
N LEU A 183 1.32 -20.49 3.39
CA LEU A 183 2.71 -20.27 2.97
C LEU A 183 3.22 -21.43 2.12
N THR A 184 3.02 -22.68 2.56
CA THR A 184 3.39 -23.84 1.73
C THR A 184 2.65 -23.75 0.40
N LYS A 185 1.34 -23.49 0.35
CA LYS A 185 0.64 -23.32 -0.94
C LYS A 185 1.19 -22.19 -1.83
N TYR A 186 1.64 -21.08 -1.24
CA TYR A 186 2.17 -19.94 -1.99
C TYR A 186 3.59 -20.21 -2.54
N PHE A 187 4.43 -20.92 -1.77
CA PHE A 187 5.82 -21.23 -2.14
C PHE A 187 6.01 -22.60 -2.80
N SER A 188 5.02 -23.49 -2.72
CA SER A 188 5.04 -24.84 -3.35
C SER A 188 4.37 -24.88 -4.71
N ILE A 189 4.10 -23.73 -5.33
CA ILE A 189 3.72 -23.67 -6.73
C ILE A 189 4.94 -24.11 -7.56
N LYS A 190 4.94 -25.40 -7.93
CA LYS A 190 5.66 -25.92 -9.09
C LYS A 190 4.90 -25.52 -10.35
#